data_AF-A0A5Z6QCW0-F1
#
_entry.id   AF-A0A5Z6QCW0-F1
#
_cell.length_a   1.000
_cell.length_b   1.000
_cell.length_c   1.000
_cell.angle_alpha   90.00
_cell.angle_beta   90.00
_cell.angle_gamma   90.00
#
_symmetry.space_group_name_H-M   'P 1'
#
loop_
_entity.id
_entity.type
_entity.pdbx_description
1 polymer ?
#
loop_
_entity_poly.entity_id
_entity_poly.type
_entity_poly.pdbx_seq_one_letter_code
_entity_poly.pdbx_strand_id
1 'polypeptide(L)'
;MYNLTDGQKFELENKSKDGDSEASFRLYQYYCFTINNIDEQLRYLEISASQGNIIAQYNYGIYLSNTNPAFSKYYDLDKAIYWMGLASKNGDIGAQNKLQELKKLKN
;
A
#
# COMPACT_ATOMS: atom_id res chain seq x y z
N MET A 1 14.65 -6.45 11.31
CA MET A 1 15.43 -5.43 10.58
C MET A 1 14.94 -5.39 9.14
N TYR A 2 14.63 -4.22 8.60
CA TYR A 2 14.04 -4.10 7.25
C TYR A 2 15.06 -4.14 6.11
N ASN A 3 16.34 -3.98 6.44
CA ASN A 3 17.44 -4.06 5.48
C ASN A 3 17.44 -5.41 4.74
N LEU A 4 17.87 -5.38 3.48
CA LEU A 4 17.98 -6.53 2.59
C LEU A 4 19.33 -6.50 1.90
N THR A 5 19.96 -7.67 1.78
CA THR A 5 21.03 -7.87 0.81
C THR A 5 20.46 -7.94 -0.61
N ASP A 6 21.29 -7.75 -1.63
CA ASP A 6 20.86 -7.86 -3.03
C ASP A 6 20.23 -9.23 -3.34
N GLY A 7 20.77 -10.31 -2.77
CA GLY A 7 20.22 -11.66 -2.93
C GLY A 7 18.82 -11.81 -2.32
N GLN A 8 18.62 -11.32 -1.09
CA GLN A 8 17.30 -11.36 -0.45
C GLN A 8 16.28 -10.48 -1.17
N LYS A 9 16.71 -9.31 -1.65
CA LYS A 9 15.86 -8.43 -2.44
C LYS A 9 15.43 -9.11 -3.74
N PHE A 10 16.37 -9.69 -4.47
CA PHE A 10 16.09 -10.41 -5.72
C PHE A 10 15.11 -11.58 -5.51
N GLU A 11 15.28 -12.35 -4.44
CA GLU A 11 14.36 -13.44 -4.10
C GLU A 11 12.94 -12.91 -3.84
N LEU A 12 12.81 -11.85 -3.05
CA LEU A 12 11.51 -11.21 -2.78
C LEU A 12 10.89 -10.63 -4.04
N GLU A 13 11.67 -10.05 -4.95
CA GLU A 13 11.17 -9.52 -6.22
C GLU A 13 10.59 -10.63 -7.11
N ASN A 14 11.18 -11.83 -7.11
CA ASN A 14 10.63 -12.96 -7.84
C ASN A 14 9.34 -13.48 -7.19
N LYS A 15 9.32 -13.68 -5.87
CA LYS A 15 8.10 -14.07 -5.14
C LYS A 15 6.97 -13.06 -5.34
N SER A 16 7.30 -11.77 -5.30
CA SER A 16 6.37 -10.68 -5.58
C SER A 16 5.78 -10.76 -6.99
N LYS A 17 6.54 -11.22 -8.01
CA LYS A 17 6.01 -11.43 -9.36
C LYS A 17 5.10 -12.65 -9.44
N ASP A 18 5.37 -13.66 -8.62
CA ASP A 18 4.59 -14.91 -8.55
C ASP A 18 3.32 -14.80 -7.70
N GLY A 19 2.99 -13.60 -7.19
CA GLY A 19 1.75 -13.36 -6.45
C GLY A 19 1.89 -13.39 -4.92
N ASP A 20 3.11 -13.49 -4.39
CA ASP A 20 3.34 -13.48 -2.94
C ASP A 20 3.17 -12.07 -2.36
N SER A 21 1.98 -11.82 -1.82
CA SER A 21 1.61 -10.53 -1.23
C SER A 21 2.47 -10.13 -0.04
N GLU A 22 3.05 -11.09 0.69
CA GLU A 22 3.95 -10.82 1.81
C GLU A 22 5.32 -10.43 1.30
N ALA A 23 5.80 -11.04 0.22
CA ALA A 23 7.04 -10.63 -0.43
C ALA A 23 6.96 -9.19 -0.95
N SER A 24 5.85 -8.82 -1.59
CA SER A 24 5.61 -7.43 -2.00
C SER A 24 5.54 -6.49 -0.79
N PHE A 25 4.86 -6.88 0.28
CA PHE A 25 4.78 -6.07 1.50
C PHE A 25 6.16 -5.88 2.16
N ARG A 26 7.00 -6.92 2.14
CA ARG A 26 8.37 -6.88 2.67
C ARG A 26 9.29 -5.99 1.85
N LEU A 27 9.07 -5.89 0.53
CA LEU A 27 9.75 -4.93 -0.34
C LEU A 27 9.28 -3.50 -0.05
N TYR A 28 7.97 -3.27 0.13
CA TYR A 28 7.45 -1.98 0.61
C TYR A 28 8.14 -1.54 1.91
N GLN A 29 8.23 -2.43 2.91
CA GLN A 29 8.89 -2.12 4.19
C GLN A 29 10.38 -1.78 4.02
N TYR A 30 11.09 -2.49 3.13
CA TYR A 30 12.48 -2.17 2.81
C TYR A 30 12.63 -0.76 2.23
N TYR A 31 11.81 -0.41 1.24
CA TYR A 31 11.84 0.93 0.64
C TYR A 31 11.33 2.02 1.58
N CYS A 32 10.48 1.68 2.55
CA CYS A 32 10.00 2.59 3.59
C CYS A 32 11.08 2.88 4.63
N PHE A 33 11.62 1.84 5.25
CA PHE A 33 12.41 1.98 6.47
C PHE A 33 13.92 1.94 6.25
N THR A 34 14.40 1.55 5.07
CA THR A 34 15.83 1.46 4.77
C THR A 34 16.26 2.44 3.68
N ILE A 35 15.60 2.43 2.53
CA ILE A 35 15.99 3.26 1.38
C ILE A 35 15.30 4.64 1.38
N ASN A 36 14.12 4.73 2.01
CA ASN A 36 13.27 5.92 2.00
C ASN A 36 12.95 6.44 0.58
N ASN A 37 12.56 5.53 -0.32
CA ASN A 37 12.13 5.85 -1.68
C ASN A 37 10.61 5.66 -1.81
N ILE A 38 9.86 6.78 -1.90
CA ILE A 38 8.39 6.77 -1.89
C ILE A 38 7.80 6.14 -3.16
N ASP A 39 8.44 6.33 -4.33
CA ASP A 39 7.95 5.75 -5.58
C ASP A 39 7.96 4.21 -5.51
N GLU A 40 9.06 3.62 -5.02
CA GLU A 40 9.15 2.18 -4.83
C GLU A 40 8.30 1.68 -3.65
N GLN A 41 8.14 2.47 -2.58
CA GLN A 41 7.20 2.15 -1.51
C GLN A 41 5.79 1.95 -2.07
N LEU A 42 5.28 2.92 -2.83
CA LEU A 42 3.91 2.88 -3.35
C LEU A 42 3.74 1.81 -4.42
N ARG A 43 4.75 1.57 -5.26
CA ARG A 43 4.74 0.49 -6.23
C ARG A 43 4.54 -0.87 -5.56
N TYR A 44 5.37 -1.22 -4.57
CA TYR A 44 5.26 -2.52 -3.91
C TYR A 44 4.05 -2.62 -2.99
N LEU A 45 3.61 -1.50 -2.42
CA LEU A 45 2.37 -1.44 -1.65
C LEU A 45 1.14 -1.69 -2.53
N GLU A 46 1.10 -1.11 -3.74
CA GLU A 46 0.04 -1.38 -4.73
C GLU A 46 0.04 -2.84 -5.18
N ILE A 47 1.21 -3.42 -5.50
CA ILE A 47 1.32 -4.83 -5.86
C ILE A 47 0.78 -5.72 -4.73
N SER A 48 1.23 -5.49 -3.49
CA SER A 48 0.77 -6.26 -2.32
C SER A 48 -0.74 -6.12 -2.10
N ALA A 49 -1.29 -4.91 -2.26
CA ALA A 49 -2.73 -4.66 -2.15
C ALA A 49 -3.53 -5.42 -3.22
N SER A 50 -3.03 -5.43 -4.46
CA SER A 50 -3.64 -6.15 -5.59
C SER A 50 -3.63 -7.67 -5.41
N GLN A 51 -2.64 -8.19 -4.68
CA GLN A 51 -2.51 -9.61 -4.36
C GLN A 51 -3.33 -10.04 -3.12
N GLY A 52 -4.09 -9.11 -2.54
CA GLY A 52 -5.05 -9.39 -1.47
C GLY A 52 -4.54 -9.14 -0.05
N ASN A 53 -3.36 -8.55 0.12
CA ASN A 53 -2.89 -8.19 1.45
C ASN A 53 -3.74 -7.04 2.01
N ILE A 54 -4.52 -7.35 3.05
CA ILE A 54 -5.49 -6.43 3.65
C ILE A 54 -4.81 -5.18 4.23
N ILE A 55 -3.65 -5.36 4.87
CA ILE A 55 -2.87 -4.27 5.44
C ILE A 55 -2.36 -3.34 4.32
N ALA A 56 -1.91 -3.91 3.20
CA ALA A 56 -1.49 -3.14 2.04
C ALA A 56 -2.65 -2.39 1.39
N GLN A 57 -3.84 -2.99 1.29
CA GLN A 57 -5.05 -2.32 0.79
C GLN A 57 -5.39 -1.09 1.65
N TYR A 58 -5.39 -1.24 2.98
CA TYR A 58 -5.58 -0.12 3.89
C TYR A 58 -4.49 0.95 3.72
N ASN A 59 -3.22 0.56 3.81
CA ASN A 59 -2.11 1.50 3.74
C ASN A 59 -2.06 2.25 2.41
N TYR A 60 -2.33 1.58 1.28
CA TYR A 60 -2.34 2.22 -0.02
C TYR A 60 -3.48 3.25 -0.12
N GLY A 61 -4.67 2.92 0.39
CA GLY A 61 -5.76 3.90 0.47
C GLY A 61 -5.44 5.10 1.35
N ILE A 62 -4.65 4.96 2.43
CA ILE A 62 -4.16 6.08 3.23
C ILE A 62 -3.23 6.99 2.41
N TYR A 63 -2.27 6.41 1.68
CA TYR A 63 -1.35 7.20 0.85
C TYR A 63 -2.08 7.96 -0.25
N LEU A 64 -3.02 7.30 -0.95
CA LEU A 64 -3.79 7.89 -2.04
C LEU A 64 -4.76 8.98 -1.56
N SER A 65 -5.12 9.00 -0.28
CA SER A 65 -5.98 10.04 0.31
C SER A 65 -5.21 11.09 1.14
N ASN A 66 -3.89 11.07 1.08
CA ASN A 66 -3.06 11.99 1.86
C ASN A 66 -3.04 13.39 1.24
N THR A 67 -3.54 14.39 1.97
CA THR A 67 -3.65 15.78 1.53
C THR A 67 -2.39 16.62 1.80
N ASN A 68 -1.34 16.03 2.38
CA ASN A 68 -0.07 16.73 2.55
C ASN A 68 0.53 17.05 1.16
N PRO A 69 0.87 18.33 0.87
CA PRO A 69 1.39 18.76 -0.43
C PRO A 69 2.58 17.94 -0.96
N ALA A 70 3.43 17.41 -0.06
CA ALA A 70 4.57 16.56 -0.42
C ALA A 70 4.18 15.25 -1.12
N PHE A 71 2.94 14.78 -0.94
CA PHE A 71 2.42 13.54 -1.52
C PHE A 71 1.35 13.79 -2.60
N SER A 72 1.10 15.05 -2.96
CA SER A 72 0.06 15.44 -3.93
C SER A 72 0.13 14.69 -5.26
N LYS A 73 1.32 14.32 -5.73
CA LYS A 73 1.49 13.54 -6.97
C LYS A 73 0.87 12.14 -6.93
N TYR A 74 0.62 11.60 -5.75
CA TYR A 74 0.02 10.27 -5.56
C TYR A 74 -1.44 10.35 -5.11
N TYR A 75 -1.99 11.54 -4.90
CA TYR A 75 -3.35 11.69 -4.43
C TYR A 75 -4.34 11.22 -5.50
N ASP A 76 -5.21 10.29 -5.13
CA ASP A 76 -6.31 9.78 -5.94
C ASP A 76 -7.43 9.31 -5.00
N LEU A 77 -8.41 10.19 -4.78
CA LEU A 77 -9.51 9.93 -3.83
C LEU A 77 -10.37 8.73 -4.27
N ASP A 78 -10.57 8.53 -5.56
CA ASP A 78 -11.43 7.45 -6.07
C ASP A 78 -10.74 6.10 -5.89
N LYS A 79 -9.45 6.03 -6.20
CA LYS A 79 -8.64 4.85 -5.94
C LYS A 79 -8.49 4.58 -4.45
N ALA A 80 -8.37 5.62 -3.61
CA ALA A 80 -8.36 5.47 -2.15
C ALA A 80 -9.66 4.85 -1.61
N ILE A 81 -10.82 5.32 -2.08
CA ILE A 81 -12.15 4.77 -1.72
C ILE A 81 -12.24 3.30 -2.15
N TYR A 82 -11.77 2.95 -3.34
CA TYR A 82 -11.76 1.57 -3.83
C TYR A 82 -10.96 0.64 -2.90
N TRP A 83 -9.72 0.99 -2.57
CA TRP A 83 -8.87 0.15 -1.73
C TRP A 83 -9.36 0.07 -0.28
N MET A 84 -9.89 1.16 0.27
CA MET A 84 -10.55 1.15 1.58
C MET A 84 -11.80 0.25 1.58
N GLY A 85 -12.55 0.23 0.49
CA GLY A 85 -13.69 -0.69 0.29
C GLY A 85 -13.26 -2.16 0.29
N LEU A 86 -12.16 -2.48 -0.40
CA LEU A 86 -11.61 -3.84 -0.40
C LEU A 86 -11.10 -4.26 0.98
N ALA A 87 -10.30 -3.41 1.64
CA ALA A 87 -9.79 -3.69 2.98
C ALA A 87 -10.95 -3.90 3.97
N SER A 88 -11.98 -3.05 3.92
CA SER A 88 -13.18 -3.19 4.75
C SER A 88 -13.94 -4.48 4.46
N LYS A 89 -14.12 -4.85 3.19
CA LYS A 89 -14.78 -6.11 2.79
C LYS A 89 -14.01 -7.33 3.30
N ASN A 90 -12.68 -7.25 3.36
CA ASN A 90 -11.81 -8.32 3.82
C ASN A 90 -11.60 -8.34 5.34
N GLY A 91 -12.29 -7.49 6.09
CA GLY A 91 -12.34 -7.55 7.56
C GLY A 91 -11.52 -6.47 8.29
N ASP A 92 -10.94 -5.50 7.59
CA ASP A 92 -10.28 -4.37 8.24
C ASP A 92 -11.30 -3.38 8.81
N ILE A 93 -11.44 -3.37 10.13
CA ILE A 93 -12.39 -2.49 10.85
C ILE A 93 -11.99 -1.01 10.69
N GLY A 94 -10.70 -0.71 10.66
CA GLY A 94 -10.19 0.64 10.47
C GLY A 94 -10.53 1.21 9.08
N ALA A 95 -10.51 0.35 8.06
CA ALA A 95 -10.86 0.69 6.70
C ALA A 95 -12.32 1.12 6.56
N GLN A 96 -13.25 0.52 7.32
CA GLN A 96 -14.66 0.91 7.27
C GLN A 96 -14.86 2.37 7.69
N ASN A 97 -14.25 2.77 8.81
CA ASN A 97 -14.32 4.15 9.29
C ASN A 97 -13.69 5.11 8.28
N LYS A 98 -12.51 4.75 7.76
CA LYS A 98 -11.81 5.58 6.77
C LYS A 98 -12.61 5.71 5.47
N LEU A 99 -13.23 4.64 5.00
CA LEU A 99 -14.09 4.65 3.81
C LEU A 99 -15.24 5.66 3.94
N GLN A 100 -15.86 5.76 5.11
CA GLN A 100 -16.93 6.73 5.36
C GLN A 100 -16.42 8.17 5.34
N GLU A 101 -15.23 8.43 5.90
CA GLU A 101 -14.59 9.75 5.78
C GLU A 101 -14.32 10.13 4.33
N LEU A 102 -13.69 9.23 3.56
CA LEU A 102 -13.31 9.52 2.18
C LEU A 102 -14.53 9.75 1.28
N LYS A 103 -15.62 8.99 1.48
CA LYS A 103 -16.88 9.21 0.75
C LYS A 103 -17.51 10.57 1.05
N LYS A 104 -17.35 11.10 2.26
CA LYS A 104 -17.83 12.45 2.60
C LYS A 104 -17.01 13.55 1.94
N LEU A 105 -15.71 13.34 1.72
CA LEU A 105 -14.85 14.31 1.02
C LEU A 105 -15.16 14.42 -0.48
N LYS A 106 -15.80 13.40 -1.06
CA LYS A 106 -16.20 13.38 -2.47
C LYS A 106 -17.54 14.10 -2.74
N ASN A 107 -18.37 14.27 -1.70
CA ASN A 107 -19.69 14.88 -1.77
C ASN A 107 -19.63 16.37 -1.42
#